data_AF-A0A6P3FMT4-F1
#
_entry.id   AF-A0A6P3FMT4-F1
#
_cell.length_a   1.000
_cell.length_b   1.000
_cell.length_c   1.000
_cell.angle_alpha   90.00
_cell.angle_beta   90.00
_cell.angle_gamma   90.00
#
_symmetry.space_group_name_H-M   'P 1'
#
loop_
_entity.id
_entity.type
_entity.pdbx_description
1 polymer ?
#
loop_
_entity_poly.entity_id
_entity_poly.type
_entity_poly.pdbx_seq_one_letter_code
_entity_poly.pdbx_strand_id
1 'polypeptide(L)'
;MSLIPWLRWNEAPARLSSRSPTEMVLETLMMELVGQMREVERQQRERSSAVRKVCTGVDYSWLASTPQPAYDLSPGERLQLEAVCAKIHPSYCGPAILRFRQLLAEREPAVQEVSQLFHCALQEALERMRQEEELQRLALRWGQRARGGLAPFKARARIAPSTGHILTVSERVERAAPSRTRSAPDFRAGMAGSTQTGWGVLDQPGSPVHY
;
A
#
# COMPACT_ATOMS: atom_id res chain seq x y z
N MET A 1 -17.60 -17.76 -43.72
CA MET A 1 -16.49 -18.52 -43.12
C MET A 1 -15.56 -17.51 -42.48
N SER A 2 -15.60 -17.36 -41.16
CA SER A 2 -14.79 -16.37 -40.45
C SER A 2 -13.34 -16.80 -40.46
N LEU A 3 -12.50 -16.02 -41.14
CA LEU A 3 -11.07 -16.24 -41.20
C LEU A 3 -10.48 -15.75 -39.87
N ILE A 4 -9.75 -16.64 -39.21
CA ILE A 4 -8.68 -16.32 -38.24
C ILE A 4 -9.13 -15.98 -36.80
N PRO A 5 -9.08 -16.96 -35.87
CA PRO A 5 -9.31 -16.75 -34.43
C PRO A 5 -8.29 -15.85 -33.72
N TRP A 6 -7.11 -15.61 -34.32
CA TRP A 6 -6.02 -14.84 -33.73
C TRP A 6 -6.07 -13.33 -34.05
N LEU A 7 -6.90 -12.89 -35.01
CA LEU A 7 -7.22 -11.45 -35.20
C LEU A 7 -8.26 -10.93 -34.19
N ARG A 8 -8.85 -11.82 -33.38
CA ARG A 8 -9.76 -11.48 -32.27
C ARG A 8 -9.05 -10.98 -31.01
N TRP A 9 -7.88 -10.37 -31.15
CA TRP A 9 -7.21 -9.62 -30.08
C TRP A 9 -7.42 -8.11 -30.23
N ASN A 10 -7.82 -7.65 -31.43
CA ASN A 10 -8.01 -6.23 -31.74
C ASN A 10 -9.49 -5.80 -31.75
N GLU A 11 -10.40 -6.68 -31.31
CA GLU A 11 -11.73 -6.23 -30.92
C GLU A 11 -11.55 -5.36 -29.69
N ALA A 12 -11.64 -4.03 -29.88
CA ALA A 12 -11.71 -3.08 -28.78
C ALA A 12 -12.69 -3.67 -27.76
N PRO A 13 -12.26 -3.91 -26.50
CA PRO A 13 -13.08 -4.63 -25.54
C PRO A 13 -14.44 -3.95 -25.53
N ALA A 14 -15.47 -4.71 -25.88
CA ALA A 14 -16.84 -4.22 -26.02
C ALA A 14 -17.12 -3.33 -24.82
N ARG A 15 -17.11 -2.01 -25.08
CA ARG A 15 -17.19 -0.88 -24.14
C ARG A 15 -17.25 -1.37 -22.70
N LEU A 16 -16.10 -1.48 -22.02
CA LEU A 16 -15.96 -1.95 -20.62
C LEU A 16 -17.29 -1.77 -19.91
N SER A 17 -18.10 -2.85 -19.92
CA SER A 17 -19.38 -2.82 -19.24
C SER A 17 -19.08 -2.50 -17.78
N SER A 18 -20.07 -2.06 -17.01
CA SER A 18 -19.93 -1.79 -15.59
C SER A 18 -19.61 -3.07 -14.79
N ARG A 19 -18.48 -3.71 -15.08
CA ARG A 19 -17.97 -4.90 -14.42
C ARG A 19 -17.54 -4.50 -13.03
N SER A 20 -17.92 -5.34 -12.08
CA SER A 20 -17.48 -5.14 -10.71
C SER A 20 -15.94 -5.28 -10.66
N PRO A 21 -15.27 -4.55 -9.76
CA PRO A 21 -13.83 -4.70 -9.59
C PRO A 21 -13.44 -6.14 -9.25
N THR A 22 -14.31 -6.87 -8.56
CA THR A 22 -14.14 -8.29 -8.24
C THR A 22 -14.15 -9.18 -9.49
N GLU A 23 -15.05 -8.94 -10.44
CA GLU A 23 -15.05 -9.66 -11.72
C GLU A 23 -13.75 -9.43 -12.51
N MET A 24 -13.26 -8.18 -12.55
CA MET A 24 -12.00 -7.88 -13.22
C MET A 24 -10.82 -8.63 -12.59
N VAL A 25 -10.78 -8.72 -11.25
CA VAL A 25 -9.75 -9.49 -10.53
C VAL A 25 -9.83 -10.97 -10.90
N LEU A 26 -11.03 -11.55 -10.84
CA LEU A 26 -11.25 -12.96 -11.19
C LEU A 26 -10.81 -13.26 -12.62
N GLU A 27 -11.21 -12.44 -13.58
CA GLU A 27 -10.84 -12.65 -14.98
C GLU A 27 -9.34 -12.50 -15.21
N THR A 28 -8.72 -11.49 -14.59
CA THR A 28 -7.28 -11.27 -14.73
C THR A 28 -6.48 -12.45 -14.17
N LEU A 29 -6.86 -12.90 -12.97
CA LEU A 29 -6.22 -14.03 -12.30
C LEU A 29 -6.39 -15.35 -13.08
N MET A 30 -7.61 -15.64 -13.57
CA MET A 30 -7.86 -16.84 -14.36
C MET A 30 -7.20 -16.79 -15.73
N MET A 31 -7.14 -15.61 -16.37
CA MET A 31 -6.44 -15.41 -17.64
C MET A 31 -4.92 -15.62 -17.46
N GLU A 32 -4.35 -15.12 -16.37
CA GLU A 32 -2.94 -15.34 -16.04
C GLU A 32 -2.64 -16.82 -15.85
N LEU A 33 -3.47 -17.56 -15.09
CA LEU A 33 -3.31 -19.00 -14.90
C LEU A 33 -3.28 -19.75 -16.24
N VAL A 34 -4.29 -19.53 -17.10
CA VAL A 34 -4.36 -20.19 -18.41
C VAL A 34 -3.17 -19.81 -19.30
N GLY A 35 -2.75 -18.54 -19.24
CA GLY A 35 -1.56 -18.07 -19.96
C GLY A 35 -0.29 -18.82 -19.53
N GLN A 36 -0.07 -18.95 -18.23
CA GLN A 36 1.10 -19.65 -17.70
C GLN A 36 1.06 -21.15 -17.98
N MET A 37 -0.10 -21.81 -17.89
CA MET A 37 -0.23 -23.22 -18.24
C MET A 37 0.17 -23.48 -19.70
N ARG A 38 -0.28 -22.63 -20.63
CA ARG A 38 0.07 -22.71 -22.05
C ARG A 38 1.56 -22.47 -22.28
N GLU A 39 2.14 -21.52 -21.56
CA GLU A 39 3.55 -21.18 -21.67
C GLU A 39 4.45 -22.31 -21.16
N VAL A 40 4.13 -22.90 -20.01
CA VAL A 40 4.84 -24.07 -19.45
C VAL A 40 4.74 -25.26 -20.40
N GLU A 41 3.56 -25.52 -20.97
CA GLU A 41 3.36 -26.59 -21.94
C GLU A 41 4.19 -26.37 -23.21
N ARG A 42 4.23 -25.13 -23.72
CA ARG A 42 5.06 -24.73 -24.86
C ARG A 42 6.53 -24.99 -24.58
N GLN A 43 7.03 -24.55 -23.42
CA GLN A 43 8.42 -24.76 -23.02
C GLN A 43 8.77 -26.24 -22.90
N GLN A 44 7.90 -27.06 -22.29
CA GLN A 44 8.11 -28.50 -22.18
C GLN A 44 8.18 -29.18 -23.55
N ARG A 45 7.32 -28.75 -24.49
CA ARG A 45 7.35 -29.26 -25.86
C ARG A 45 8.61 -28.85 -26.60
N GLU A 46 9.06 -27.61 -26.41
CA GLU A 46 10.29 -27.10 -27.01
C GLU A 46 11.50 -27.89 -26.53
N ARG A 47 11.63 -28.09 -25.20
CA ARG A 47 12.66 -28.96 -24.60
C ARG A 47 12.62 -30.37 -25.21
N SER A 48 11.43 -30.98 -25.29
CA SER A 48 11.25 -32.33 -25.85
C SER A 48 11.57 -32.40 -27.35
N SER A 49 11.29 -31.34 -28.10
CA SER A 49 11.62 -31.25 -29.52
C SER A 49 13.13 -31.10 -29.73
N ALA A 50 13.79 -30.27 -28.91
CA ALA A 50 15.24 -30.07 -28.96
C ALA A 50 15.98 -31.37 -28.67
N VAL A 51 15.57 -32.11 -27.64
CA VAL A 51 16.13 -33.44 -27.32
C VAL A 51 15.98 -34.39 -28.51
N ARG A 52 14.79 -34.47 -29.11
CA ARG A 52 14.58 -35.31 -30.30
C ARG A 52 15.48 -34.91 -31.46
N LYS A 53 15.59 -33.61 -31.77
CA LYS A 53 16.48 -33.09 -32.83
C LYS A 53 17.93 -33.49 -32.60
N VAL A 54 18.41 -33.44 -31.36
CA VAL A 54 19.77 -33.88 -31.01
C VAL A 54 19.94 -35.39 -31.24
N CYS A 55 18.96 -36.20 -30.86
CA CYS A 55 19.02 -37.66 -31.05
C CYS A 55 18.89 -38.10 -32.51
N THR A 56 18.02 -37.44 -33.30
CA THR A 56 17.75 -37.82 -34.70
C THR A 56 18.66 -37.11 -35.70
N GLY A 57 19.35 -36.04 -35.29
CA GLY A 57 20.19 -35.20 -36.15
C GLY A 57 19.43 -34.36 -37.17
N VAL A 58 18.10 -34.45 -37.21
CA VAL A 58 17.23 -33.82 -38.22
C VAL A 58 15.98 -33.25 -37.57
N ASP A 59 15.55 -32.08 -38.03
CA ASP A 59 14.34 -31.39 -37.56
C ASP A 59 13.10 -31.79 -38.36
N TYR A 60 12.26 -32.63 -37.76
CA TYR A 60 10.95 -33.02 -38.29
C TYR A 60 9.79 -32.23 -37.66
N SER A 61 10.04 -31.07 -37.05
CA SER A 61 8.97 -30.32 -36.38
C SER A 61 7.86 -29.87 -37.33
N TRP A 62 8.15 -29.69 -38.62
CA TRP A 62 7.16 -29.35 -39.64
C TRP A 62 6.22 -30.51 -40.02
N LEU A 63 6.62 -31.75 -39.74
CA LEU A 63 5.76 -32.93 -39.87
C LEU A 63 4.87 -33.15 -38.64
N ALA A 64 5.12 -32.43 -37.54
CA ALA A 64 4.31 -32.55 -36.35
C ALA A 64 2.93 -31.89 -36.56
N SER A 65 1.87 -32.58 -36.15
CA SER A 65 0.51 -32.04 -36.15
C SER A 65 0.39 -30.82 -35.23
N THR A 66 -0.61 -29.97 -35.50
CA THR A 66 -0.92 -28.85 -34.61
C THR A 66 -1.19 -29.37 -33.21
N PRO A 67 -0.40 -28.94 -32.22
CA PRO A 67 -0.50 -29.50 -30.90
C PRO A 67 -1.84 -29.13 -30.26
N GLN A 68 -2.55 -30.15 -29.80
CA GLN A 68 -3.70 -29.98 -28.93
C GLN A 68 -3.22 -29.57 -27.53
N PRO A 69 -3.94 -28.69 -26.81
CA PRO A 69 -3.64 -28.42 -25.41
C PRO A 69 -3.77 -29.73 -24.63
N ALA A 70 -2.65 -30.23 -24.12
CA ALA A 70 -2.59 -31.54 -23.47
C ALA A 70 -3.19 -31.50 -22.05
N TYR A 71 -3.27 -30.32 -21.45
CA TYR A 71 -3.78 -30.16 -20.10
C TYR A 71 -4.78 -29.00 -20.04
N ASP A 72 -5.97 -29.32 -19.53
CA ASP A 72 -7.06 -28.38 -19.28
C ASP A 72 -7.52 -28.53 -17.83
N LEU A 73 -8.01 -27.45 -17.23
CA LEU A 73 -8.48 -27.47 -15.85
C LEU A 73 -9.78 -28.28 -15.77
N SER A 74 -9.89 -29.16 -14.77
CA SER A 74 -11.18 -29.79 -14.53
C SER A 74 -12.21 -28.71 -14.13
N PRO A 75 -13.50 -28.87 -14.51
CA PRO A 75 -14.54 -27.90 -14.15
C PRO A 75 -14.63 -27.66 -12.64
N GLY A 76 -14.35 -28.69 -11.82
CA GLY A 76 -14.34 -28.59 -10.36
C GLY A 76 -13.19 -27.74 -9.82
N GLU A 77 -11.96 -27.97 -10.30
CA GLU A 77 -10.80 -27.16 -9.92
C GLU A 77 -10.98 -25.71 -10.34
N ARG A 78 -11.48 -25.49 -11.56
CA ARG A 78 -11.78 -24.15 -12.06
C ARG A 78 -12.75 -23.40 -11.14
N LEU A 79 -13.85 -24.04 -10.74
CA LEU A 79 -14.84 -23.44 -9.85
C LEU A 79 -14.24 -23.09 -8.47
N GLN A 80 -13.39 -23.96 -7.93
CA GLN A 80 -12.69 -23.71 -6.66
C GLN A 80 -11.76 -22.50 -6.77
N LEU A 81 -10.98 -22.42 -7.83
CA LEU A 81 -10.08 -21.30 -8.08
C LEU A 81 -10.84 -19.98 -8.27
N GLU A 82 -11.93 -20.00 -9.04
CA GLU A 82 -12.81 -18.84 -9.21
C GLU A 82 -13.36 -18.33 -7.86
N ALA A 83 -13.79 -19.25 -6.98
CA ALA A 83 -14.27 -18.90 -5.64
C ALA A 83 -13.19 -18.29 -4.73
N VAL A 84 -11.92 -18.68 -4.90
CA VAL A 84 -10.78 -18.07 -4.18
C VAL A 84 -10.44 -16.71 -4.77
N CYS A 85 -10.35 -16.60 -6.10
CA CYS A 85 -10.08 -15.35 -6.82
C CYS A 85 -11.09 -14.25 -6.46
N ALA A 86 -12.37 -14.60 -6.32
CA ALA A 86 -13.43 -13.64 -5.95
C ALA A 86 -13.24 -13.02 -4.55
N LYS A 87 -12.42 -13.63 -3.68
CA LYS A 87 -12.10 -13.10 -2.33
C LYS A 87 -10.91 -12.14 -2.32
N ILE A 88 -10.14 -12.08 -3.40
CA ILE A 88 -8.95 -11.25 -3.49
C ILE A 88 -9.36 -9.79 -3.67
N HIS A 89 -8.81 -8.91 -2.83
CA HIS A 89 -9.02 -7.48 -2.96
C HIS A 89 -8.27 -6.93 -4.20
N PRO A 90 -8.83 -5.97 -4.97
CA PRO A 90 -8.19 -5.46 -6.19
C PRO A 90 -6.74 -5.00 -6.03
N SER A 91 -6.38 -4.41 -4.88
CA SER A 91 -4.98 -4.00 -4.60
C SER A 91 -3.99 -5.16 -4.49
N TYR A 92 -4.48 -6.38 -4.23
CA TYR A 92 -3.68 -7.59 -4.07
C TYR A 92 -3.58 -8.44 -5.33
N CYS A 93 -4.34 -8.12 -6.38
CA CYS A 93 -4.30 -8.85 -7.65
C CYS A 93 -2.88 -8.84 -8.26
N GLY A 94 -2.26 -7.66 -8.37
CA GLY A 94 -0.90 -7.51 -8.91
C GLY A 94 0.16 -8.28 -8.10
N PRO A 95 0.25 -8.09 -6.77
CA PRO A 95 1.14 -8.86 -5.91
C PRO A 95 0.93 -10.37 -5.99
N ALA A 96 -0.31 -10.86 -6.09
CA ALA A 96 -0.61 -12.29 -6.24
C ALA A 96 -0.06 -12.84 -7.58
N ILE A 97 -0.26 -12.12 -8.69
CA ILE A 97 0.29 -12.49 -10.01
C ILE A 97 1.82 -12.52 -9.98
N LEU A 98 2.44 -11.51 -9.37
CA LEU A 98 3.89 -11.45 -9.27
C LEU A 98 4.43 -12.64 -8.47
N ARG A 99 3.80 -12.95 -7.33
CA ARG A 99 4.19 -14.10 -6.50
C ARG A 99 4.02 -15.42 -7.24
N PHE A 100 2.93 -15.58 -7.98
CA PHE A 100 2.71 -16.77 -8.80
C PHE A 100 3.82 -16.95 -9.85
N ARG A 101 4.16 -15.90 -10.60
CA ARG A 101 5.25 -15.95 -11.59
C ARG A 101 6.61 -16.26 -10.97
N GLN A 102 6.88 -15.73 -9.77
CA GLN A 102 8.08 -16.08 -9.00
C GLN A 102 8.11 -17.58 -8.68
N LEU A 103 7.01 -18.15 -8.17
CA LEU A 103 6.94 -19.59 -7.89
C LEU A 103 7.18 -20.45 -9.14
N LEU A 104 6.66 -20.03 -10.30
CA LEU A 104 6.93 -20.73 -11.58
C LEU A 104 8.40 -20.68 -11.96
N ALA A 105 9.05 -19.52 -11.80
CA ALA A 105 10.47 -19.35 -12.12
C ALA A 105 11.39 -20.10 -11.13
N GLU A 106 11.00 -20.18 -9.85
CA GLU A 106 11.77 -20.87 -8.80
C GLU A 106 11.69 -22.40 -8.92
N ARG A 107 10.53 -22.93 -9.34
CA ARG A 107 10.25 -24.38 -9.30
C ARG A 107 10.36 -25.09 -10.65
N GLU A 108 10.22 -24.36 -11.76
CA GLU A 108 10.08 -24.92 -13.12
C GLU A 108 9.11 -26.13 -13.16
N PRO A 109 7.85 -25.94 -12.75
CA PRO A 109 6.90 -27.02 -12.55
C PRO A 109 6.45 -27.70 -13.85
N ALA A 110 5.91 -28.90 -13.73
CA ALA A 110 5.13 -29.52 -14.81
C ALA A 110 3.79 -28.78 -14.98
N VAL A 111 3.16 -28.90 -16.16
CA VAL A 111 1.89 -28.20 -16.50
C VAL A 111 0.78 -28.49 -15.47
N GLN A 112 0.76 -29.70 -14.93
CA GLN A 112 -0.23 -30.16 -13.95
C GLN A 112 -0.09 -29.50 -12.57
N GLU A 113 1.12 -29.03 -12.23
CA GLU A 113 1.44 -28.44 -10.93
C GLU A 113 1.21 -26.92 -10.93
N VAL A 114 1.05 -26.31 -12.11
CA VAL A 114 0.83 -24.86 -12.28
C VAL A 114 -0.41 -24.40 -11.53
N SER A 115 -1.51 -25.17 -11.59
CA SER A 115 -2.75 -24.87 -10.89
C SER A 115 -2.59 -24.91 -9.35
N GLN A 116 -1.76 -25.82 -8.85
CA GLN A 116 -1.48 -25.95 -7.42
C GLN A 116 -0.63 -24.78 -6.92
N LEU A 117 0.42 -24.40 -7.67
CA LEU A 117 1.23 -23.22 -7.33
C LEU A 117 0.43 -21.93 -7.38
N PHE A 118 -0.50 -21.83 -8.32
CA PHE A 118 -1.43 -20.70 -8.39
C PHE A 118 -2.32 -20.65 -7.14
N HIS A 119 -2.90 -21.77 -6.73
CA HIS A 119 -3.68 -21.84 -5.50
C HIS A 119 -2.85 -21.45 -4.26
N CYS A 120 -1.59 -21.91 -4.17
CA CYS A 120 -0.66 -21.50 -3.10
C CYS A 120 -0.44 -19.99 -3.09
N ALA A 121 -0.20 -19.37 -4.24
CA ALA A 121 -0.02 -17.92 -4.34
C ALA A 121 -1.27 -17.14 -3.91
N LEU A 122 -2.47 -17.61 -4.27
CA LEU A 122 -3.73 -17.01 -3.85
C LEU A 122 -3.94 -17.11 -2.34
N GLN A 123 -3.65 -18.27 -1.75
CA GLN A 123 -3.73 -18.45 -0.29
C GLN A 123 -2.74 -17.53 0.44
N GLU A 124 -1.53 -17.39 -0.08
CA GLU A 124 -0.51 -16.49 0.46
C GLU A 124 -0.97 -15.02 0.39
N ALA A 125 -1.67 -14.63 -0.68
CA ALA A 125 -2.25 -13.29 -0.83
C ALA A 125 -3.39 -13.05 0.18
N LEU A 126 -4.29 -14.01 0.37
CA LEU A 126 -5.37 -13.92 1.37
C LEU A 126 -4.83 -13.84 2.80
N GLU A 127 -3.77 -14.57 3.09
CA GLU A 127 -3.11 -14.53 4.40
C GLU A 127 -2.50 -13.15 4.66
N ARG A 128 -1.79 -12.57 3.68
CA ARG A 128 -1.27 -11.20 3.78
C ARG A 128 -2.37 -10.17 3.99
N MET A 129 -3.48 -10.29 3.26
CA MET A 129 -4.65 -9.41 3.43
C MET A 129 -5.17 -9.44 4.85
N ARG A 130 -5.29 -10.63 5.45
CA ARG A 130 -5.72 -10.78 6.85
C ARG A 130 -4.74 -10.13 7.82
N GLN A 131 -3.45 -10.38 7.64
CA GLN A 131 -2.39 -9.82 8.49
C GLN A 131 -2.38 -8.29 8.43
N GLU A 132 -2.49 -7.70 7.24
CA GLU A 132 -2.55 -6.24 7.09
C GLU A 132 -3.82 -5.65 7.72
N GLU A 133 -4.97 -6.32 7.61
CA GLU A 133 -6.19 -5.87 8.27
C GLU A 133 -6.03 -5.87 9.81
N GLU A 134 -5.39 -6.89 10.37
CA GLU A 134 -5.09 -6.96 11.80
C GLU A 134 -4.13 -5.84 12.24
N LEU A 135 -3.08 -5.58 11.47
CA LEU A 135 -2.15 -4.48 11.69
C LEU A 135 -2.85 -3.12 11.61
N GLN A 136 -3.75 -2.93 10.64
CA GLN A 136 -4.55 -1.72 10.51
C GLN A 136 -5.50 -1.55 11.71
N ARG A 137 -6.18 -2.62 12.15
CA ARG A 137 -7.03 -2.59 13.34
C ARG A 137 -6.24 -2.23 14.60
N LEU A 138 -5.03 -2.78 14.76
CA LEU A 138 -4.11 -2.39 15.82
C LEU A 138 -3.75 -0.91 15.71
N ALA A 139 -3.26 -0.47 14.54
CA ALA A 139 -2.85 0.92 14.30
C ALA A 139 -3.98 1.92 14.58
N LEU A 140 -5.22 1.60 14.20
CA LEU A 140 -6.39 2.41 14.50
C LEU A 140 -6.69 2.47 16.00
N ARG A 141 -6.54 1.37 16.76
CA ARG A 141 -6.68 1.38 18.22
C ARG A 141 -5.63 2.27 18.90
N TRP A 142 -4.38 2.22 18.45
CA TRP A 142 -3.31 3.09 18.95
C TRP A 142 -3.51 4.55 18.53
N GLY A 143 -3.98 4.79 17.29
CA GLY A 143 -4.30 6.12 16.77
C GLY A 143 -5.53 6.77 17.41
N GLN A 144 -6.53 6.00 17.82
CA GLN A 144 -7.68 6.48 18.59
C GLN A 144 -7.25 7.04 19.96
N ARG A 145 -6.21 6.46 20.57
CA ARG A 145 -5.61 6.99 21.81
C ARG A 145 -4.98 8.37 21.62
N ALA A 146 -4.54 8.70 20.40
CA ALA A 146 -3.98 10.00 20.05
C ALA A 146 -5.05 11.04 19.62
N ARG A 147 -6.25 10.61 19.22
CA ARG A 147 -7.37 11.48 18.78
C ARG A 147 -8.40 11.79 19.87
N GLY A 148 -8.20 11.35 21.11
CA GLY A 148 -9.01 11.71 22.28
C GLY A 148 -8.82 13.16 22.78
N GLY A 149 -8.31 14.07 21.94
CA GLY A 149 -8.24 15.50 22.24
C GLY A 149 -9.54 16.18 21.82
N LEU A 150 -10.22 16.79 22.78
CA LEU A 150 -11.38 17.67 22.58
C LEU A 150 -11.21 18.52 21.32
N ALA A 151 -12.05 18.30 20.31
CA ALA A 151 -12.17 19.27 19.22
C ALA A 151 -12.52 20.63 19.84
N PRO A 152 -11.80 21.73 19.55
CA PRO A 152 -12.20 23.02 20.04
C PRO A 152 -13.57 23.33 19.46
N PHE A 153 -14.48 23.62 20.39
CA PHE A 153 -15.78 24.22 20.25
C PHE A 153 -15.94 25.01 18.93
N LYS A 154 -17.07 24.80 18.24
CA LYS A 154 -17.48 25.65 17.10
C LYS A 154 -17.39 27.12 17.50
N ALA A 155 -16.44 27.85 16.95
CA ALA A 155 -16.35 29.29 17.10
C ALA A 155 -16.20 29.96 15.74
N ARG A 156 -17.32 30.15 15.04
CA ARG A 156 -17.55 31.37 14.24
C ARG A 156 -19.01 31.53 13.82
N ALA A 157 -19.88 31.81 14.78
CA ALA A 157 -21.04 32.64 14.47
C ALA A 157 -20.49 34.04 14.14
N ARG A 158 -20.77 34.54 12.92
CA ARG A 158 -20.45 35.92 12.55
C ARG A 158 -21.34 36.84 13.37
N ILE A 159 -20.81 37.37 14.47
CA ILE A 159 -21.46 38.45 15.21
C ILE A 159 -21.26 39.71 14.37
N ALA A 160 -22.35 40.19 13.76
CA ALA A 160 -22.38 41.54 13.20
C ALA A 160 -22.38 42.53 14.37
N PRO A 161 -21.58 43.61 14.34
CA PRO A 161 -21.57 44.58 15.41
C PRO A 161 -22.92 45.31 15.43
N SER A 162 -23.72 45.07 16.47
CA SER A 162 -24.80 45.99 16.81
C SER A 162 -24.17 47.28 17.31
N THR A 163 -24.62 48.40 16.74
CA THR A 163 -24.36 49.76 17.21
C THR A 163 -24.99 49.94 18.59
N GLY A 164 -24.25 49.53 19.63
CA GLY A 164 -24.57 49.77 21.02
C GLY A 164 -23.29 50.14 21.75
N HIS A 165 -23.27 51.33 22.34
CA HIS A 165 -22.15 51.85 23.14
C HIS A 165 -21.83 50.87 24.29
N ILE A 166 -20.78 50.06 24.14
CA ILE A 166 -20.26 49.21 25.21
C ILE A 166 -19.24 50.03 25.98
N LEU A 167 -19.63 50.49 27.18
CA LEU A 167 -18.69 51.11 28.12
C LEU A 167 -17.68 50.05 28.56
N THR A 168 -16.40 50.38 28.49
CA THR A 168 -15.31 49.46 28.84
C THR A 168 -15.23 49.29 30.36
N VAL A 169 -14.88 48.08 30.79
CA VAL A 169 -14.77 47.68 32.21
C VAL A 169 -13.79 48.55 33.00
N SER A 170 -12.88 49.26 32.32
CA SER A 170 -11.96 50.24 32.91
C SER A 170 -12.67 51.46 33.52
N GLU A 171 -13.85 51.87 33.01
CA GLU A 171 -14.62 52.99 33.57
C GLU A 171 -15.40 52.58 34.84
N ARG A 172 -15.70 51.28 35.00
CA ARG A 172 -16.52 50.76 36.11
C ARG A 172 -15.70 50.42 37.37
N VAL A 173 -14.38 50.58 37.32
CA VAL A 173 -13.44 50.35 38.43
C VAL A 173 -12.95 51.66 39.07
N GLU A 174 -13.37 52.85 38.64
CA GLU A 174 -12.96 54.11 39.30
C GLU A 174 -13.93 54.63 40.38
N ARG A 175 -15.14 54.08 40.54
CA ARG A 175 -16.12 54.59 41.52
C ARG A 175 -16.41 53.72 42.74
N ALA A 176 -15.68 52.64 42.97
CA ALA A 176 -15.97 51.78 44.12
C ALA A 176 -14.73 51.07 44.69
N ALA A 177 -13.94 51.77 45.50
CA ALA A 177 -13.31 51.19 46.70
C ALA A 177 -12.59 52.25 47.55
N PRO A 178 -12.90 52.37 48.86
CA PRO A 178 -11.97 52.93 49.83
C PRO A 178 -10.85 51.91 50.17
N SER A 179 -9.71 52.49 50.50
CA SER A 179 -8.40 51.93 50.84
C SER A 179 -8.39 50.63 51.65
N ARG A 180 -7.77 49.58 51.08
CA ARG A 180 -7.17 48.48 51.85
C ARG A 180 -5.72 48.31 51.46
N THR A 181 -4.85 48.74 52.36
CA THR A 181 -3.40 48.52 52.39
C THR A 181 -3.06 47.04 52.32
N ARG A 182 -2.26 46.62 51.33
CA ARG A 182 -1.58 45.33 51.30
C ARG A 182 -0.07 45.60 51.33
N SER A 183 0.55 45.28 52.46
CA SER A 183 2.00 45.36 52.67
C SER A 183 2.74 44.42 51.70
N ALA A 184 3.80 44.93 51.08
CA ALA A 184 4.77 44.15 50.31
C ALA A 184 5.79 43.47 51.25
N PRO A 185 6.39 42.31 50.89
CA PRO A 185 7.50 41.74 51.64
C PRO A 185 8.82 42.41 51.22
N ASP A 186 9.61 42.83 52.21
CA ASP A 186 10.94 43.40 52.03
C ASP A 186 11.94 42.34 51.55
N PHE A 187 12.59 42.59 50.40
CA PHE A 187 13.85 41.96 50.04
C PHE A 187 14.99 42.93 50.33
N ARG A 188 15.74 42.70 51.42
CA ARG A 188 16.99 43.42 51.69
C ARG A 188 18.08 42.98 50.72
N ALA A 189 18.45 43.88 49.82
CA ALA A 189 19.72 43.84 49.11
C ALA A 189 20.84 44.29 50.06
N GLY A 190 21.83 43.42 50.31
CA GLY A 190 23.10 43.80 50.91
C GLY A 190 24.13 44.04 49.81
N MET A 191 24.49 45.30 49.57
CA MET A 191 25.74 45.67 48.88
C MET A 191 26.83 45.89 49.93
N ALA A 192 28.05 45.41 49.67
CA ALA A 192 29.24 46.25 49.43
C ALA A 192 30.56 45.51 49.77
N GLY A 193 31.58 45.73 48.92
CA GLY A 193 32.99 45.40 49.17
C GLY A 193 33.61 44.61 48.01
N SER A 194 33.84 45.23 46.85
CA SER A 194 35.12 45.86 46.43
C SER A 194 36.32 44.92 46.32
N THR A 195 36.77 44.68 45.08
CA THR A 195 38.16 44.66 44.55
C THR A 195 38.12 43.89 43.23
N GLN A 196 38.19 44.55 42.08
CA GLN A 196 39.41 44.95 41.36
C GLN A 196 40.07 43.78 40.62
N THR A 197 40.49 44.07 39.38
CA THR A 197 41.18 43.24 38.37
C THR A 197 40.24 42.37 37.53
N GLY A 198 40.26 42.37 36.21
CA GLY A 198 41.14 43.01 35.24
C GLY A 198 41.35 42.04 34.07
N TRP A 199 41.21 42.56 32.83
CA TRP A 199 41.55 41.93 31.54
C TRP A 199 40.66 40.75 31.12
N GLY A 200 40.22 40.57 29.87
CA GLY A 200 40.45 41.28 28.62
C GLY A 200 39.75 40.50 27.47
N VAL A 201 39.20 41.25 26.52
CA VAL A 201 39.24 41.07 25.05
C VAL A 201 39.20 39.63 24.49
N LEU A 202 38.12 39.37 23.73
CA LEU A 202 38.03 38.83 22.35
C LEU A 202 38.87 37.59 21.98
N ASP A 203 38.26 36.52 21.47
CA ASP A 203 38.06 36.27 20.02
C ASP A 203 37.53 34.84 19.76
N GLN A 204 36.91 34.63 18.59
CA GLN A 204 36.25 33.38 18.17
C GLN A 204 37.22 32.33 17.54
N PRO A 205 36.82 31.42 16.61
CA PRO A 205 36.80 29.98 16.84
C PRO A 205 37.81 29.19 15.97
N GLY A 206 38.05 27.92 16.29
CA GLY A 206 38.87 27.05 15.45
C GLY A 206 38.59 25.56 15.68
N SER A 207 37.86 24.96 14.72
CA SER A 207 37.95 23.52 14.38
C SER A 207 39.01 23.34 13.28
N PRO A 208 39.28 22.13 12.75
CA PRO A 208 39.63 20.85 13.39
C PRO A 208 40.84 20.19 12.66
N VAL A 209 41.60 19.25 13.24
CA VAL A 209 42.20 18.07 12.55
C VAL A 209 42.73 17.10 13.62
N HIS A 210 42.62 15.78 13.40
CA HIS A 210 43.68 14.74 13.54
C HIS A 210 43.00 13.37 13.35
N TYR A 211 43.19 12.77 12.16
CA TYR A 211 44.09 11.64 11.85
C TYR A 211 43.59 10.29 12.36
#